data_AF-A0A940YK81-F1
#
_entry.id   AF-A0A940YK81-F1
#
_cell.length_a   1.000
_cell.length_b   1.000
_cell.length_c   1.000
_cell.angle_alpha   90.00
_cell.angle_beta   90.00
_cell.angle_gamma   90.00
#
_symmetry.space_group_name_H-M   'P 1'
#
loop_
_entity.id
_entity.type
_entity.pdbx_description
1 polymer ?
#
loop_
_entity_poly.entity_id
_entity_poly.type
_entity_poly.pdbx_seq_one_letter_code
_entity_poly.pdbx_strand_id
1 'polypeptide(L)'
;MSDAPARASSAQRQRLRALWRSAGWPSRDMLELELIGAGWVERLLDADGRETLRLTDAGIAQLLSARRQHQAALGAHEALAARVAQAMQRDGRLAWRGLALRAPLVQAEAEGGSRTRWVVAMPDVYSIRQTTREDALLPIAHEVKVSRADLLADLRRPAKGEAYRALASECWYVLAAGIAQADEIPPLFGVLQATPGGALEVLRPAPRRPFTPMLGLWMALARATPEPPDEESPQAPLGPVA
;
A
#
# COMPACT_ATOMS: atom_id res chain seq x y z
N MET A 1 -25.58 27.22 20.09
CA MET A 1 -25.44 26.07 19.18
C MET A 1 -23.95 25.80 19.04
N SER A 2 -23.44 24.77 19.71
CA SER A 2 -22.03 24.38 19.61
C SER A 2 -21.84 23.72 18.25
N ASP A 3 -21.23 24.44 17.30
CA ASP A 3 -20.90 23.90 15.99
C ASP A 3 -19.82 22.83 16.18
N ALA A 4 -20.03 21.64 15.60
CA ALA A 4 -19.02 20.59 15.68
C ALA A 4 -17.73 21.08 15.01
N PRO A 5 -16.54 20.78 15.55
CA PRO A 5 -15.30 21.29 14.96
C PRO A 5 -15.20 20.80 13.50
N ALA A 6 -15.09 21.75 12.58
CA ALA A 6 -14.99 21.48 11.15
C ALA A 6 -13.83 20.51 10.89
N ARG A 7 -14.07 19.52 10.01
CA ARG A 7 -13.05 18.54 9.63
C ARG A 7 -12.25 19.06 8.45
N ALA A 8 -10.92 18.92 8.53
CA ALA A 8 -10.04 19.30 7.43
C ALA A 8 -10.32 18.49 6.15
N SER A 9 -10.35 19.14 5.00
CA SER A 9 -10.42 18.51 3.68
C SER A 9 -9.13 17.78 3.31
N SER A 10 -9.10 17.05 2.19
CA SER A 10 -7.88 16.36 1.73
C SER A 10 -6.73 17.34 1.43
N ALA A 11 -7.03 18.45 0.75
CA ALA A 11 -6.06 19.48 0.42
C ALA A 11 -5.52 20.18 1.69
N GLN A 12 -6.41 20.52 2.63
CA GLN A 12 -6.03 21.11 3.92
C GLN A 12 -5.12 20.17 4.72
N ARG A 13 -5.43 18.87 4.78
CA ARG A 13 -4.55 17.87 5.43
C ARG A 13 -3.19 17.73 4.75
N GLN A 14 -3.14 17.78 3.42
CA GLN A 14 -1.87 17.76 2.70
C GLN A 14 -1.02 18.98 3.04
N ARG A 15 -1.62 20.18 3.09
CA ARG A 15 -0.92 21.41 3.47
C ARG A 15 -0.42 21.38 4.92
N LEU A 16 -1.24 20.93 5.86
CA LEU A 16 -0.83 20.75 7.27
C LEU A 16 0.37 19.80 7.40
N ARG A 17 0.40 18.68 6.65
CA ARG A 17 1.55 17.77 6.65
C ARG A 17 2.81 18.38 6.03
N ALA A 18 2.68 19.20 5.00
CA ALA A 18 3.80 19.88 4.38
C ALA A 18 4.41 20.91 5.35
N LEU A 19 3.57 21.69 6.01
CA LEU A 19 4.00 22.66 7.03
C LEU A 19 4.66 21.96 8.23
N TRP A 20 4.10 20.87 8.73
CA TRP A 20 4.69 20.09 9.84
C TRP A 20 6.10 19.55 9.54
N ARG A 21 6.37 19.20 8.28
CA ARG A 21 7.67 18.63 7.85
C ARG A 21 8.68 19.68 7.41
N SER A 22 8.32 20.96 7.41
CA SER A 22 9.14 22.04 6.89
C SER A 22 9.30 23.15 7.93
N ALA A 23 10.06 24.19 7.60
CA ALA A 23 10.22 25.37 8.43
C ALA A 23 9.01 26.32 8.39
N GLY A 24 7.89 25.93 7.78
CA GLY A 24 6.65 26.72 7.84
C GLY A 24 6.59 27.92 6.90
N TRP A 25 7.25 27.88 5.74
CA TRP A 25 7.26 29.04 4.84
C TRP A 25 5.85 29.41 4.32
N PRO A 26 5.44 30.69 4.37
CA PRO A 26 4.15 31.14 3.87
C PRO A 26 4.05 30.96 2.35
N SER A 27 2.88 30.49 1.92
CA SER A 27 2.48 30.31 0.54
C SER A 27 1.54 31.41 0.04
N ARG A 28 0.87 32.12 0.97
CA ARG A 28 -0.04 33.25 0.69
C ARG A 28 -1.14 32.93 -0.32
N ASP A 29 -1.69 31.72 -0.25
CA ASP A 29 -2.82 31.28 -1.06
C ASP A 29 -4.13 31.18 -0.26
N MET A 30 -5.24 30.88 -0.94
CA MET A 30 -6.55 30.78 -0.29
C MET A 30 -6.59 29.64 0.75
N LEU A 31 -5.88 28.54 0.49
CA LEU A 31 -5.84 27.40 1.40
C LEU A 31 -5.17 27.78 2.72
N GLU A 32 -4.11 28.58 2.68
CA GLU A 32 -3.47 29.16 3.87
C GLU A 32 -4.43 30.04 4.67
N LEU A 33 -5.19 30.92 4.01
CA LEU A 33 -6.19 31.76 4.68
C LEU A 33 -7.26 30.92 5.38
N GLU A 34 -7.72 29.83 4.75
CA GLU A 34 -8.66 28.89 5.37
C GLU A 34 -8.06 28.22 6.62
N LEU A 35 -6.80 27.78 6.56
CA LEU A 35 -6.12 27.14 7.69
C LEU A 35 -5.92 28.11 8.86
N ILE A 36 -5.58 29.38 8.58
CA ILE A 36 -5.46 30.45 9.58
C ILE A 36 -6.84 30.76 10.17
N GLY A 37 -7.86 30.93 9.32
CA GLY A 37 -9.23 31.21 9.74
C GLY A 37 -9.84 30.09 10.59
N ALA A 38 -9.47 28.84 10.31
CA ALA A 38 -9.86 27.68 11.12
C ALA A 38 -9.02 27.51 12.40
N GLY A 39 -7.99 28.34 12.62
CA GLY A 39 -7.10 28.27 13.77
C GLY A 39 -6.21 27.02 13.80
N TRP A 40 -6.00 26.35 12.66
CA TRP A 40 -5.15 25.14 12.57
C TRP A 40 -3.67 25.47 12.36
N VAL A 41 -3.39 26.68 11.89
CA VAL A 41 -2.04 27.24 11.80
C VAL A 41 -2.04 28.66 12.34
N GLU A 42 -0.90 29.08 12.87
CA GLU A 42 -0.68 30.44 13.35
C GLU A 42 0.58 31.04 12.71
N ARG A 43 0.62 32.36 12.65
CA ARG A 43 1.76 33.12 12.14
C ARG A 43 2.74 33.44 13.26
N LEU A 44 4.01 33.18 13.02
CA LEU A 44 5.11 33.54 13.90
C LEU A 44 6.01 34.52 13.16
N LEU A 45 6.40 35.61 13.82
CA LEU A 45 7.46 36.49 13.35
C LEU A 45 8.74 36.14 14.10
N ASP A 46 9.82 35.94 13.36
CA ASP A 46 11.16 35.85 13.94
C ASP A 46 11.71 37.24 14.32
N ALA A 47 12.87 37.26 14.98
CA ALA A 47 13.53 38.50 15.38
C ALA A 47 13.99 39.37 14.19
N ASP A 48 14.13 38.76 12.99
CA ASP A 48 14.49 39.44 11.74
C ASP A 48 13.24 39.94 10.98
N GLY A 49 12.03 39.75 11.53
CA GLY A 49 10.77 40.15 10.93
C GLY A 49 10.25 39.21 9.84
N ARG A 50 10.83 38.01 9.69
CA ARG A 50 10.34 36.99 8.75
C ARG A 50 9.14 36.27 9.33
N GLU A 51 8.10 36.13 8.52
CA GLU A 51 6.89 35.41 8.87
C GLU A 51 7.02 33.92 8.51
N THR A 52 6.68 33.06 9.47
CA THR A 52 6.55 31.60 9.28
C THR A 52 5.22 31.12 9.85
N LEU A 53 4.79 29.93 9.44
CA LEU A 53 3.57 29.27 9.86
C LEU A 53 3.89 28.06 10.72
N ARG A 54 3.27 27.98 11.89
CA ARG A 54 3.34 26.82 12.77
C ARG A 54 1.96 26.18 12.88
N LEU A 55 1.90 24.86 12.97
CA LEU A 55 0.66 24.17 13.33
C LEU A 55 0.33 24.43 14.79
N THR A 56 -0.93 24.76 15.06
CA THR A 56 -1.47 24.80 16.41
C THR A 56 -1.82 23.39 16.89
N ASP A 57 -2.10 23.23 18.18
CA ASP A 57 -2.62 21.96 18.72
C ASP A 57 -3.91 21.50 18.02
N ALA A 58 -4.76 22.43 17.61
CA ALA A 58 -5.95 22.13 16.82
C ALA A 58 -5.60 21.58 15.43
N GLY A 59 -4.59 22.15 14.76
CA GLY A 59 -4.07 21.63 13.49
C GLY A 59 -3.44 20.24 13.64
N ILE A 60 -2.68 20.01 14.72
CA ILE A 60 -2.12 18.69 15.05
C ILE A 60 -3.25 17.69 15.32
N ALA A 61 -4.29 18.08 16.05
CA ALA A 61 -5.46 17.25 16.32
C ALA A 61 -6.20 16.83 15.04
N GLN A 62 -6.27 17.69 14.02
CA GLN A 62 -6.82 17.32 12.70
C GLN A 62 -5.99 16.24 12.01
N LEU A 63 -4.65 16.32 12.08
CA LEU A 63 -3.77 15.28 11.54
C LEU A 63 -3.90 13.96 12.30
N LEU A 64 -3.99 14.00 13.63
CA LEU A 64 -4.16 12.82 14.48
C LEU A 64 -5.55 12.18 14.30
N SER A 65 -6.61 12.99 14.22
CA SER A 65 -7.98 12.51 13.99
C SER A 65 -8.09 11.82 12.63
N ALA A 66 -7.51 12.41 11.58
CA ALA A 66 -7.42 11.76 10.27
C ALA A 66 -6.61 10.45 10.32
N ARG A 67 -5.48 10.42 11.04
CA ARG A 67 -4.68 9.21 11.23
C ARG A 67 -5.46 8.12 11.98
N ARG A 68 -6.17 8.47 13.04
CA ARG A 68 -6.99 7.53 13.84
C ARG A 68 -8.19 7.00 13.05
N GLN A 69 -8.85 7.85 12.25
CA GLN A 69 -9.95 7.43 11.38
C GLN A 69 -9.46 6.51 10.26
N HIS A 70 -8.29 6.80 9.68
CA HIS A 70 -7.62 5.92 8.73
C HIS A 70 -7.29 4.57 9.39
N GLN A 71 -6.59 4.58 10.54
CA GLN A 71 -6.25 3.37 11.30
C GLN A 71 -7.49 2.54 11.73
N ALA A 72 -8.57 3.19 12.13
CA ALA A 72 -9.81 2.52 12.55
C ALA A 72 -10.56 1.87 11.39
N ALA A 73 -10.54 2.46 10.19
CA ALA A 73 -11.17 1.90 8.99
C ALA A 73 -10.36 0.75 8.36
N LEU A 74 -9.10 0.59 8.76
CA LEU A 74 -8.13 -0.31 8.13
C LEU A 74 -7.70 -1.51 9.01
N GLY A 75 -8.25 -1.64 10.22
CA GLY A 75 -7.66 -2.41 11.32
C GLY A 75 -7.37 -3.90 11.11
N ALA A 76 -8.11 -4.63 10.28
CA ALA A 76 -7.85 -6.06 10.03
C ALA A 76 -7.15 -6.32 8.69
N HIS A 77 -7.58 -5.63 7.64
CA HIS A 77 -7.01 -5.76 6.30
C HIS A 77 -5.57 -5.26 6.24
N GLU A 78 -5.31 -4.05 6.74
CA GLU A 78 -3.94 -3.52 6.78
C GLU A 78 -3.04 -4.34 7.69
N ALA A 79 -3.56 -4.85 8.82
CA ALA A 79 -2.80 -5.71 9.71
C ALA A 79 -2.37 -7.00 9.02
N LEU A 80 -3.27 -7.62 8.24
CA LEU A 80 -2.94 -8.81 7.47
C LEU A 80 -1.99 -8.49 6.30
N ALA A 81 -2.20 -7.39 5.58
CA ALA A 81 -1.28 -6.93 4.55
C ALA A 81 0.12 -6.61 5.10
N ALA A 82 0.22 -6.00 6.29
CA ALA A 82 1.48 -5.76 6.98
C ALA A 82 2.21 -7.07 7.32
N ARG A 83 1.49 -8.05 7.87
CA ARG A 83 2.04 -9.39 8.15
C ARG A 83 2.58 -10.08 6.90
N VAL A 84 1.89 -9.96 5.78
CA VAL A 84 2.35 -10.50 4.49
C VAL A 84 3.61 -9.77 4.02
N ALA A 85 3.64 -8.44 4.09
CA ALA A 85 4.83 -7.66 3.73
C ALA A 85 6.05 -8.04 4.59
N GLN A 86 5.86 -8.18 5.91
CA GLN A 86 6.90 -8.66 6.83
C GLN A 86 7.37 -10.08 6.49
N ALA A 87 6.45 -11.00 6.15
CA ALA A 87 6.83 -12.35 5.73
C ALA A 87 7.71 -12.31 4.46
N MET A 88 7.34 -11.49 3.47
CA MET A 88 8.16 -11.30 2.26
C MET A 88 9.53 -10.70 2.57
N GLN A 89 9.62 -9.74 3.49
CA GLN A 89 10.89 -9.17 3.93
C GLN A 89 11.78 -10.22 4.64
N ARG A 90 11.20 -11.06 5.52
CA ARG A 90 11.93 -12.18 6.15
C ARG A 90 12.46 -13.18 5.12
N ASP A 91 11.76 -13.35 4.01
CA ASP A 91 12.21 -14.15 2.86
C ASP A 91 13.25 -13.42 1.97
N GLY A 92 13.79 -12.28 2.42
CA GLY A 92 14.82 -11.51 1.71
C GLY A 92 14.31 -10.68 0.53
N ARG A 93 13.01 -10.39 0.49
CA ARG A 93 12.37 -9.64 -0.61
C ARG A 93 12.20 -8.17 -0.25
N LEU A 94 12.20 -7.32 -1.28
CA LEU A 94 11.65 -5.97 -1.15
C LEU A 94 10.14 -6.06 -1.31
N ALA A 95 9.39 -5.39 -0.44
CA ALA A 95 7.93 -5.41 -0.43
C ALA A 95 7.36 -3.98 -0.45
N TRP A 96 6.20 -3.80 -1.07
CA TRP A 96 5.43 -2.57 -1.11
C TRP A 96 3.97 -2.87 -0.81
N ARG A 97 3.29 -1.97 -0.09
CA ARG A 97 1.83 -1.95 0.04
C ARG A 97 1.25 -0.79 -0.77
N GLY A 98 0.06 -0.96 -1.34
CA GLY A 98 -0.64 0.11 -2.07
C GLY A 98 0.09 0.57 -3.35
N LEU A 99 0.87 -0.31 -3.98
CA LEU A 99 1.65 0.02 -5.17
C LEU A 99 0.77 0.01 -6.42
N ALA A 100 0.52 1.18 -7.01
CA ALA A 100 -0.25 1.30 -8.25
C ALA A 100 0.62 0.96 -9.48
N LEU A 101 0.21 -0.08 -10.22
CA LEU A 101 0.90 -0.64 -11.37
C LEU A 101 0.01 -0.58 -12.62
N ARG A 102 0.63 -0.42 -13.80
CA ARG A 102 -0.09 -0.45 -15.08
C ARG A 102 0.02 -1.84 -15.71
N ALA A 103 -1.08 -2.58 -15.72
CA ALA A 103 -1.15 -3.91 -16.32
C ALA A 103 -1.60 -3.82 -17.80
N PRO A 104 -0.90 -4.50 -18.73
CA PRO A 104 -1.38 -4.70 -20.09
C PRO A 104 -2.31 -5.90 -20.16
N LEU A 105 -3.59 -5.67 -20.43
CA LEU A 105 -4.54 -6.73 -20.72
C LEU A 105 -4.70 -6.86 -22.23
N VAL A 106 -4.26 -7.98 -22.78
CA VAL A 106 -4.41 -8.28 -24.21
C VAL A 106 -5.82 -8.81 -24.45
N GLN A 107 -6.58 -8.11 -25.29
CA GLN A 107 -7.91 -8.54 -25.72
C GLN A 107 -7.84 -8.96 -27.18
N ALA A 108 -8.35 -10.16 -27.47
CA ALA A 108 -8.53 -10.62 -28.85
C ALA A 108 -9.67 -9.81 -29.50
N GLU A 109 -9.46 -9.35 -30.73
CA GLU A 109 -10.47 -8.66 -31.53
C GLU A 109 -11.11 -9.63 -32.52
N ALA A 110 -12.38 -9.38 -32.86
CA ALA A 110 -13.17 -10.25 -33.74
C ALA A 110 -12.58 -10.39 -35.15
N GLU A 111 -11.77 -9.42 -35.58
CA GLU A 111 -11.17 -9.35 -36.93
C GLU A 111 -9.72 -9.90 -36.97
N GLY A 112 -9.30 -10.69 -35.98
CA GLY A 112 -7.97 -11.32 -35.96
C GLY A 112 -6.83 -10.42 -35.46
N GLY A 113 -7.17 -9.27 -34.87
CA GLY A 113 -6.24 -8.36 -34.19
C GLY A 113 -6.15 -8.63 -32.68
N SER A 114 -5.18 -7.99 -32.02
CA SER A 114 -5.11 -7.94 -30.56
C SER A 114 -4.92 -6.50 -30.11
N ARG A 115 -5.75 -6.03 -29.17
CA ARG A 115 -5.63 -4.70 -28.58
C ARG A 115 -5.21 -4.79 -27.13
N THR A 116 -4.19 -4.02 -26.77
CA THR A 116 -3.75 -3.90 -25.37
C THR A 116 -4.58 -2.83 -24.67
N ARG A 117 -5.38 -3.24 -23.68
CA ARG A 117 -6.03 -2.35 -22.74
C ARG A 117 -5.17 -2.20 -21.50
N TRP A 118 -4.75 -0.96 -21.20
CA TRP A 118 -4.03 -0.67 -19.96
C TRP A 118 -5.01 -0.44 -18.83
N VAL A 119 -4.80 -1.14 -17.71
CA VAL A 119 -5.56 -0.94 -16.47
C VAL A 119 -4.62 -0.65 -15.31
N VAL A 120 -5.09 0.12 -14.34
CA VAL A 120 -4.36 0.30 -13.07
C VAL A 120 -4.73 -0.86 -12.16
N ALA A 121 -3.72 -1.57 -11.69
CA ALA A 121 -3.80 -2.66 -10.74
C ALA A 121 -3.06 -2.24 -9.46
N MET A 122 -3.63 -2.52 -8.30
CA MET A 122 -3.04 -2.16 -7.01
C MET A 122 -3.15 -3.36 -6.07
N PRO A 123 -2.21 -4.32 -6.15
CA PRO A 123 -2.19 -5.43 -5.21
C PRO A 123 -1.96 -4.92 -3.79
N ASP A 124 -2.52 -5.61 -2.81
CA ASP A 124 -2.38 -5.24 -1.39
C ASP A 124 -0.92 -5.31 -0.94
N VAL A 125 -0.21 -6.36 -1.36
CA VAL A 125 1.25 -6.48 -1.19
C VAL A 125 1.88 -6.91 -2.51
N TYR A 126 2.86 -6.15 -2.96
CA TYR A 126 3.73 -6.50 -4.09
C TYR A 126 5.14 -6.73 -3.59
N SER A 127 5.86 -7.73 -4.09
CA SER A 127 7.26 -7.94 -3.70
C SER A 127 8.13 -8.47 -4.82
N ILE A 128 9.42 -8.15 -4.76
CA ILE A 128 10.44 -8.66 -5.69
C ILE A 128 11.66 -9.20 -4.93
N ARG A 129 12.38 -10.15 -5.52
CA ARG A 129 13.66 -10.60 -4.96
C ARG A 129 14.71 -9.51 -5.08
N GLN A 130 15.63 -9.47 -4.10
CA GLN A 130 16.87 -8.73 -4.26
C GLN A 130 17.84 -9.54 -5.14
N THR A 131 18.02 -9.09 -6.38
CA THR A 131 18.82 -9.81 -7.38
C THR A 131 19.42 -8.81 -8.38
N THR A 132 20.53 -9.19 -9.00
CA THR A 132 21.16 -8.46 -10.11
C THR A 132 20.70 -8.96 -11.48
N ARG A 133 19.92 -10.06 -11.51
CA ARG A 133 19.37 -10.67 -12.71
C ARG A 133 17.89 -10.33 -12.86
N GLU A 134 17.54 -9.69 -13.98
CA GLU A 134 16.16 -9.28 -14.28
C GLU A 134 15.18 -10.46 -14.36
N ASP A 135 15.59 -11.57 -14.99
CA ASP A 135 14.79 -12.79 -15.14
C ASP A 135 14.59 -13.54 -13.80
N ALA A 136 15.36 -13.19 -12.78
CA ALA A 136 15.26 -13.76 -11.43
C ALA A 136 14.51 -12.85 -10.45
N LEU A 137 13.93 -11.74 -10.91
CA LEU A 137 13.22 -10.77 -10.06
C LEU A 137 12.01 -11.39 -9.34
N LEU A 138 11.38 -12.37 -10.01
CA LEU A 138 10.24 -13.15 -9.52
C LEU A 138 9.19 -12.30 -8.78
N PRO A 139 8.51 -11.35 -9.45
CA PRO A 139 7.55 -10.51 -8.75
C PRO A 139 6.35 -11.30 -8.25
N ILE A 140 5.87 -10.98 -7.05
CA ILE A 140 4.73 -11.65 -6.42
C ILE A 140 3.69 -10.61 -6.04
N ALA A 141 2.44 -10.85 -6.42
CA ALA A 141 1.28 -10.06 -6.01
C ALA A 141 0.43 -10.85 -5.00
N HIS A 142 0.10 -10.22 -3.88
CA HIS A 142 -0.82 -10.75 -2.89
C HIS A 142 -2.06 -9.85 -2.81
N GLU A 143 -3.23 -10.49 -2.86
CA GLU A 143 -4.53 -9.87 -2.61
C GLU A 143 -5.08 -10.41 -1.29
N VAL A 144 -5.31 -9.51 -0.33
CA VAL A 144 -5.74 -9.82 1.03
C VAL A 144 -7.26 -9.78 1.10
N LYS A 145 -7.85 -10.75 1.81
CA LYS A 145 -9.29 -10.84 2.08
C LYS A 145 -9.55 -11.18 3.54
N VAL A 146 -10.24 -10.28 4.23
CA VAL A 146 -10.62 -10.42 5.65
C VAL A 146 -12.12 -10.64 5.87
N SER A 147 -12.91 -10.72 4.80
CA SER A 147 -14.32 -11.16 4.88
C SER A 147 -14.73 -12.00 3.68
N ARG A 148 -15.72 -12.88 3.88
CA ARG A 148 -16.30 -13.71 2.80
C ARG A 148 -17.01 -12.88 1.74
N ALA A 149 -17.70 -11.81 2.15
CA ALA A 149 -18.37 -10.91 1.22
C ALA A 149 -17.39 -10.20 0.27
N ASP A 150 -16.26 -9.71 0.80
CA ASP A 150 -15.21 -9.08 0.00
C ASP A 150 -14.56 -10.08 -0.97
N LEU A 151 -14.24 -11.30 -0.48
CA LEU A 151 -13.73 -12.36 -1.34
C LEU A 151 -14.66 -12.66 -2.51
N LEU A 152 -15.96 -12.89 -2.26
CA LEU A 152 -16.93 -13.19 -3.31
C LEU A 152 -17.17 -12.01 -4.26
N ALA A 153 -17.03 -10.77 -3.79
CA ALA A 153 -17.07 -9.58 -4.66
C ALA A 153 -15.87 -9.53 -5.60
N ASP A 154 -14.70 -9.90 -5.10
CA ASP A 154 -13.46 -9.92 -5.87
C ASP A 154 -13.45 -11.04 -6.92
N LEU A 155 -13.85 -12.26 -6.55
CA LEU A 155 -13.90 -13.42 -7.44
C LEU A 155 -14.88 -13.23 -8.62
N ARG A 156 -15.89 -12.36 -8.47
CA ARG A 156 -16.79 -11.97 -9.58
C ARG A 156 -16.14 -11.05 -10.61
N ARG A 157 -14.91 -10.58 -10.39
CA ARG A 157 -14.17 -9.65 -11.26
C ARG A 157 -12.88 -10.30 -11.80
N PRO A 158 -12.98 -11.30 -12.69
CA PRO A 158 -11.81 -12.07 -13.15
C PRO A 158 -10.73 -11.19 -13.82
N ALA A 159 -11.12 -10.10 -14.48
CA ALA A 159 -10.21 -9.14 -15.08
C ALA A 159 -9.20 -8.51 -14.09
N LYS A 160 -9.55 -8.42 -12.79
CA LYS A 160 -8.63 -7.96 -11.76
C LYS A 160 -7.51 -8.98 -11.53
N GLY A 161 -7.87 -10.26 -11.43
CA GLY A 161 -6.91 -11.36 -11.32
C GLY A 161 -6.00 -11.46 -12.54
N GLU A 162 -6.55 -11.24 -13.74
CA GLU A 162 -5.76 -11.16 -14.99
C GLU A 162 -4.74 -10.02 -14.95
N ALA A 163 -5.11 -8.85 -14.41
CA ALA A 163 -4.21 -7.71 -14.29
C ALA A 163 -3.01 -8.01 -13.39
N TYR A 164 -3.22 -8.71 -12.27
CA TYR A 164 -2.11 -9.16 -11.41
C TYR A 164 -1.25 -10.21 -12.11
N ARG A 165 -1.87 -11.14 -12.84
CA ARG A 165 -1.12 -12.15 -13.62
C ARG A 165 -0.32 -11.52 -14.78
N ALA A 166 -0.72 -10.38 -15.30
CA ALA A 166 0.08 -9.63 -16.28
C ALA A 166 1.29 -8.91 -15.65
N LEU A 167 1.36 -8.83 -14.32
CA LEU A 167 2.36 -8.07 -13.57
C LEU A 167 3.23 -8.91 -12.62
N ALA A 168 2.96 -10.21 -12.46
CA ALA A 168 3.65 -11.04 -11.47
C ALA A 168 3.87 -12.48 -11.94
N SER A 169 4.98 -13.08 -11.48
CA SER A 169 5.29 -14.50 -11.64
C SER A 169 4.32 -15.39 -10.88
N GLU A 170 3.92 -14.94 -9.70
CA GLU A 170 3.02 -15.63 -8.79
C GLU A 170 1.96 -14.65 -8.28
N CYS A 171 0.71 -15.13 -8.16
CA CYS A 171 -0.40 -14.34 -7.62
C CYS A 171 -1.09 -15.16 -6.52
N TRP A 172 -1.34 -14.51 -5.39
CA TRP A 172 -1.81 -15.15 -4.17
C TRP A 172 -3.06 -14.45 -3.64
N TYR A 173 -4.03 -15.25 -3.20
CA TYR A 173 -5.04 -14.80 -2.24
C TYR A 173 -4.55 -15.08 -0.82
N VAL A 174 -4.61 -14.08 0.06
CA VAL A 174 -4.30 -14.22 1.47
C VAL A 174 -5.59 -14.04 2.27
N LEU A 175 -6.05 -15.11 2.91
CA LEU A 175 -7.34 -15.15 3.58
C LEU A 175 -7.16 -15.07 5.09
N ALA A 176 -7.98 -14.27 5.78
CA ALA A 176 -8.16 -14.49 7.22
C ALA A 176 -8.86 -15.84 7.48
N ALA A 177 -8.63 -16.40 8.66
CA ALA A 177 -9.14 -17.72 9.04
C ALA A 177 -10.67 -17.83 8.86
N GLY A 178 -11.12 -18.97 8.33
CA GLY A 178 -12.55 -19.31 8.22
C GLY A 178 -13.32 -18.60 7.09
N ILE A 179 -12.65 -17.88 6.19
CA ILE A 179 -13.34 -17.15 5.11
C ILE A 179 -13.70 -18.05 3.93
N ALA A 180 -12.77 -18.90 3.51
CA ALA A 180 -12.94 -19.83 2.40
C ALA A 180 -11.88 -20.96 2.45
N GLN A 181 -12.18 -22.05 1.75
CA GLN A 181 -11.27 -23.14 1.45
C GLN A 181 -10.45 -22.85 0.18
N ALA A 182 -9.35 -23.58 -0.02
CA ALA A 182 -8.44 -23.31 -1.14
C ALA A 182 -9.06 -23.65 -2.52
N ASP A 183 -9.96 -24.62 -2.58
CA ASP A 183 -10.68 -25.04 -3.80
C ASP A 183 -11.74 -24.02 -4.26
N GLU A 184 -12.24 -23.17 -3.35
CA GLU A 184 -13.09 -22.01 -3.69
C GLU A 184 -12.32 -20.92 -4.47
N ILE A 185 -10.98 -20.93 -4.43
CA ILE A 185 -10.13 -19.96 -5.13
C ILE A 185 -9.69 -20.51 -6.48
N PRO A 186 -9.73 -19.73 -7.59
CA PRO A 186 -9.35 -20.22 -8.91
C PRO A 186 -7.93 -20.82 -8.91
N PRO A 187 -7.69 -21.94 -9.61
CA PRO A 187 -6.44 -22.70 -9.54
C PRO A 187 -5.21 -21.94 -10.08
N LEU A 188 -5.45 -20.81 -10.75
CA LEU A 188 -4.42 -19.89 -11.23
C LEU A 188 -3.75 -19.09 -10.10
N PHE A 189 -4.28 -19.15 -8.87
CA PHE A 189 -3.78 -18.43 -7.70
C PHE A 189 -3.37 -19.38 -6.59
N GLY A 190 -2.32 -19.00 -5.86
CA GLY A 190 -1.98 -19.60 -4.58
C GLY A 190 -2.91 -19.12 -3.48
N VAL A 191 -2.95 -19.86 -2.39
CA VAL A 191 -3.80 -19.57 -1.23
C VAL A 191 -2.95 -19.64 0.03
N LEU A 192 -2.85 -18.50 0.71
CA LEU A 192 -2.33 -18.38 2.06
C LEU A 192 -3.50 -18.16 3.02
N GLN A 193 -3.43 -18.74 4.21
CA GLN A 193 -4.37 -18.47 5.29
C GLN A 193 -3.65 -17.95 6.53
N ALA A 194 -4.17 -16.86 7.09
CA ALA A 194 -3.69 -16.32 8.35
C ALA A 194 -4.21 -17.16 9.51
N THR A 195 -3.31 -17.72 10.32
CA THR A 195 -3.69 -18.40 11.55
C THR A 195 -4.00 -17.38 12.65
N PRO A 196 -4.81 -17.75 13.67
CA PRO A 196 -5.06 -16.90 14.83
C PRO A 196 -3.78 -16.47 15.56
N GLY A 197 -2.74 -17.31 15.54
CA GLY A 197 -1.44 -17.06 16.15
C GLY A 197 -0.50 -16.16 15.35
N GLY A 198 -0.94 -15.59 14.23
CA GLY A 198 -0.13 -14.63 13.46
C GLY A 198 0.69 -15.24 12.32
N ALA A 199 0.74 -16.57 12.18
CA ALA A 199 1.43 -17.24 11.07
C ALA A 199 0.64 -17.16 9.75
N LEU A 200 1.32 -17.34 8.62
CA LEU A 200 0.72 -17.49 7.30
C LEU A 200 0.97 -18.93 6.83
N GLU A 201 -0.10 -19.70 6.68
CA GLU A 201 -0.06 -21.09 6.25
C GLU A 201 -0.35 -21.19 4.74
N VAL A 202 0.45 -21.99 4.01
CA VAL A 202 0.21 -22.27 2.60
C VAL A 202 -0.82 -23.38 2.48
N LEU A 203 -2.04 -23.04 2.08
CA LEU A 203 -3.07 -24.03 1.77
C LEU A 203 -2.91 -24.60 0.36
N ARG A 204 -2.45 -23.78 -0.59
CA ARG A 204 -2.11 -24.19 -1.95
C ARG A 204 -1.03 -23.29 -2.53
N PRO A 205 0.06 -23.83 -3.11
CA PRO A 205 1.08 -23.00 -3.74
C PRO A 205 0.55 -22.29 -4.99
N ALA A 206 1.00 -21.06 -5.23
CA ALA A 206 0.72 -20.37 -6.48
C ALA A 206 1.48 -21.03 -7.66
N PRO A 207 0.84 -21.20 -8.82
CA PRO A 207 1.56 -21.56 -10.04
C PRO A 207 2.59 -20.48 -10.38
N ARG A 208 3.86 -20.87 -10.52
CA ARG A 208 4.94 -19.97 -10.95
C ARG A 208 5.00 -19.87 -12.46
N ARG A 209 5.16 -18.64 -12.97
CA ARG A 209 5.41 -18.38 -14.38
C ARG A 209 6.70 -17.57 -14.56
N PRO A 210 7.48 -17.82 -15.63
CA PRO A 210 8.52 -16.90 -16.08
C PRO A 210 7.94 -15.50 -16.26
N PHE A 211 8.70 -14.48 -15.87
CA PHE A 211 8.25 -13.11 -15.95
C PHE A 211 9.44 -12.19 -16.21
N THR A 212 9.32 -11.38 -17.25
CA THR A 212 10.26 -10.30 -17.55
C THR A 212 9.55 -8.97 -17.29
N PRO A 213 10.02 -8.15 -16.34
CA PRO A 213 9.43 -6.85 -16.06
C PRO A 213 9.43 -5.95 -17.29
N MET A 214 8.30 -5.31 -17.57
CA MET A 214 8.25 -4.23 -18.55
C MET A 214 8.88 -2.96 -17.97
N LEU A 215 9.39 -2.08 -18.84
CA LEU A 215 9.93 -0.78 -18.43
C LEU A 215 8.95 0.02 -17.55
N GLY A 216 7.64 -0.05 -17.82
CA GLY A 216 6.62 0.60 -17.00
C GLY A 216 6.56 0.11 -15.54
N LEU A 217 6.83 -1.18 -15.31
CA LEU A 217 6.92 -1.75 -13.96
C LEU A 217 8.19 -1.26 -13.26
N TRP A 218 9.34 -1.28 -13.94
CA TRP A 218 10.59 -0.70 -13.41
C TRP A 218 10.42 0.75 -12.98
N MET A 219 9.78 1.56 -13.82
CA MET A 219 9.50 2.97 -13.51
C MET A 219 8.58 3.15 -12.30
N ALA A 220 7.61 2.26 -12.10
CA ALA A 220 6.75 2.29 -10.92
C ALA A 220 7.52 1.94 -9.64
N LEU A 221 8.36 0.88 -9.69
CA LEU A 221 9.20 0.46 -8.57
C LEU A 221 10.24 1.53 -8.21
N ALA A 222 10.90 2.15 -9.20
CA ALA A 222 11.90 3.18 -8.97
C ALA A 222 11.34 4.46 -8.31
N ARG A 223 10.05 4.77 -8.51
CA ARG A 223 9.39 5.91 -7.87
C ARG A 223 8.86 5.62 -6.46
N ALA A 224 8.74 4.34 -6.11
CA ALA A 224 8.10 3.91 -4.87
C ALA A 224 9.15 3.43 -3.86
N THR A 225 9.08 3.95 -2.64
CA THR A 225 9.92 3.46 -1.54
C THR A 225 9.35 2.13 -1.04
N PRO A 226 10.15 1.03 -0.97
CA PRO A 226 9.70 -0.21 -0.33
C PRO A 226 9.38 0.02 1.14
N GLU A 227 8.55 -0.85 1.70
CA GLU A 227 8.28 -0.86 3.14
C GLU A 227 9.60 -0.97 3.90
N PRO A 228 9.83 -0.11 4.90
CA PRO A 228 10.99 -0.26 5.76
C PRO A 228 10.92 -1.62 6.45
N PRO A 229 12.06 -2.29 6.68
CA PRO A 229 12.09 -3.45 7.56
C PRO A 229 11.64 -3.03 8.96
N ASP A 230 11.00 -3.93 9.71
CA ASP A 230 10.75 -3.69 11.13
C ASP A 230 12.08 -3.46 11.86
N GLU A 231 12.20 -2.35 12.59
CA GLU A 231 13.38 -1.98 13.36
C GLU A 231 13.70 -2.96 14.51
N GLU A 232 12.81 -3.93 14.80
CA GLU A 232 12.94 -4.93 15.87
C GLU A 232 14.01 -6.01 15.63
N SER A 233 14.88 -5.86 14.64
CA SER A 233 16.18 -6.54 14.66
C SER A 233 17.33 -5.54 14.71
N PRO A 234 17.56 -4.89 15.86
CA PRO A 234 18.69 -3.98 16.04
C PRO A 234 20.04 -4.71 16.18
N GLN A 235 20.10 -6.04 16.08
CA GLN A 235 21.37 -6.75 16.21
C GLN A 235 21.30 -8.17 15.60
N ALA A 236 22.10 -8.41 14.56
CA ALA A 236 22.55 -9.78 14.30
C ALA A 236 23.38 -10.22 15.53
N PRO A 237 23.18 -11.42 16.10
CA PRO A 237 24.02 -11.89 17.19
C PRO A 237 25.46 -11.96 16.70
N LEU A 238 26.33 -11.08 17.22
CA LEU A 238 27.79 -11.12 17.02
C LEU A 238 28.44 -12.14 17.97
N GLY A 239 27.79 -13.28 18.19
CA GLY A 239 28.28 -14.38 19.02
C GLY A 239 28.07 -15.71 18.31
N PRO A 240 28.96 -16.70 18.50
CA PRO A 240 28.76 -18.01 17.92
C PRO A 240 27.49 -18.64 18.49
N VAL A 241 26.71 -19.26 17.61
CA VAL A 241 25.59 -20.12 18.00
C VAL A 241 26.17 -21.30 18.78
N ALA A 242 25.72 -21.47 20.03
CA ALA A 242 26.07 -22.61 20.87
C ALA A 242 25.35 -23.89 20.40
#